data_AF-A0A961EKY3-F1
#
_entry.id   AF-A0A961EKY3-F1
#
_cell.length_a   1.000
_cell.length_b   1.000
_cell.length_c   1.000
_cell.angle_alpha   90.00
_cell.angle_beta   90.00
_cell.angle_gamma   90.00
#
_symmetry.space_group_name_H-M   'P 1'
#
loop_
_entity.id
_entity.type
_entity.pdbx_description
1 polymer ?
#
loop_
_entity_poly.entity_id
_entity_poly.type
_entity_poly.pdbx_seq_one_letter_code
_entity_poly.pdbx_strand_id
1 'polypeptide(L)'
;MCGIVAYIGDQPAAPFLIEGLKTLEYRGYDSAGLAVLGAKGTTAVRSVGRIRDLEAALPKRLAGKVGIGHTRWATHGPATEANAHPHRSEDGRISVVHNGIIDNSGMLRDRLTDAGVTLASDT
;
A
#
# COMPACT_ATOMS: atom_id res chain seq x y z
N MET A 1 14.31 -3.48 4.70
CA MET A 1 13.56 -2.55 5.60
C MET A 1 12.51 -1.84 4.75
N CYS A 2 11.26 -1.66 5.16
CA CYS A 2 10.28 -1.03 4.26
C CYS A 2 10.47 0.50 4.11
N GLY A 3 9.77 1.13 3.16
CA GLY A 3 9.74 2.58 2.94
C GLY A 3 8.31 3.13 2.85
N ILE A 4 8.05 4.31 3.41
CA ILE A 4 6.74 4.99 3.36
C ILE A 4 6.92 6.37 2.73
N VAL A 5 6.00 6.74 1.85
CA VAL A 5 5.88 8.08 1.27
C VAL A 5 4.44 8.55 1.43
N ALA A 6 4.24 9.83 1.68
CA ALA A 6 2.94 10.47 1.61
C ALA A 6 3.05 11.82 0.89
N TYR A 7 1.97 12.21 0.21
CA TYR A 7 1.88 13.51 -0.45
C TYR A 7 0.51 14.13 -0.14
N ILE A 8 0.53 15.41 0.22
CA ILE A 8 -0.64 16.28 0.34
C ILE A 8 -0.25 17.60 -0.32
N GLY A 9 -0.98 18.04 -1.33
CA GLY A 9 -0.71 19.31 -1.99
C GLY A 9 -1.73 19.66 -3.05
N ASP A 10 -1.33 20.55 -3.97
CA ASP A 10 -2.23 21.08 -5.00
C ASP A 10 -2.10 20.39 -6.36
N GLN A 11 -1.08 19.56 -6.54
CA GLN A 11 -0.79 18.84 -7.78
C GLN A 11 -1.26 17.38 -7.69
N PRO A 12 -1.37 16.65 -8.83
CA PRO A 12 -1.66 15.22 -8.81
C PRO A 12 -0.63 14.46 -7.96
N ALA A 13 -1.09 13.60 -7.05
CA ALA A 13 -0.23 12.94 -6.08
C ALA A 13 0.67 11.86 -6.69
N ALA A 14 0.17 11.12 -7.68
CA ALA A 14 0.82 9.90 -8.18
C ALA A 14 2.28 10.10 -8.64
N PRO A 15 2.66 11.15 -9.40
CA PRO A 15 4.05 11.38 -9.76
C PRO A 15 4.97 11.59 -8.55
N PHE A 16 4.55 12.36 -7.55
CA PHE A 16 5.35 12.61 -6.34
C PHE A 16 5.52 11.34 -5.50
N LEU A 17 4.47 10.52 -5.42
CA LEU A 17 4.53 9.23 -4.73
C LEU A 17 5.51 8.29 -5.44
N ILE A 18 5.46 8.19 -6.77
CA ILE A 18 6.38 7.33 -7.53
C ILE A 18 7.83 7.79 -7.37
N GLU A 19 8.12 9.08 -7.51
CA GLU A 19 9.48 9.58 -7.32
C GLU A 19 9.98 9.37 -5.88
N GLY A 20 9.14 9.63 -4.88
CA GLY A 20 9.48 9.32 -3.49
C GLY A 20 9.77 7.84 -3.29
N LEU A 21 8.97 6.95 -3.87
CA LEU A 21 9.16 5.50 -3.76
C LEU A 21 10.46 5.04 -4.44
N LYS A 22 10.83 5.62 -5.60
CA LYS A 22 12.12 5.36 -6.25
C LYS A 22 13.29 5.66 -5.31
N THR A 23 13.24 6.76 -4.54
CA THR A 23 14.29 7.08 -3.56
C THR A 23 14.37 6.09 -2.39
N LEU A 24 13.31 5.31 -2.12
CA LEU A 24 13.24 4.35 -1.03
C LEU A 24 13.37 2.88 -1.49
N GLU A 25 13.54 2.62 -2.78
CA GLU A 25 13.57 1.27 -3.35
C GLU A 25 14.72 0.41 -2.77
N TYR A 26 15.84 1.05 -2.41
CA TYR A 26 16.97 0.36 -1.76
C TYR A 26 16.60 -0.28 -0.40
N ARG A 27 15.50 0.18 0.22
CA ARG A 27 15.05 -0.35 1.51
C ARG A 27 14.26 -1.66 1.30
N GLY A 28 13.40 -1.74 0.28
CA GLY A 28 12.53 -2.89 0.00
C GLY A 28 12.07 -2.93 -1.46
N TYR A 29 12.07 -4.12 -2.05
CA TYR A 29 11.87 -4.34 -3.49
C TYR A 29 11.11 -5.63 -3.81
N ASP A 30 10.49 -6.27 -2.82
CA ASP A 30 9.69 -7.48 -3.03
C ASP A 30 8.30 -7.14 -3.58
N SER A 31 7.77 -5.97 -3.21
CA SER A 31 6.53 -5.40 -3.73
C SER A 31 6.43 -3.93 -3.39
N ALA A 32 5.57 -3.21 -4.11
CA ALA A 32 5.28 -1.81 -3.86
C ALA A 32 3.83 -1.48 -4.19
N GLY A 33 3.35 -0.36 -3.66
CA GLY A 33 2.04 0.14 -4.02
C GLY A 33 1.81 1.57 -3.58
N LEU A 34 0.75 2.16 -4.10
CA LEU A 34 0.28 3.48 -3.69
C LEU A 34 -1.24 3.54 -3.70
N ALA A 35 -1.77 4.49 -2.94
CA ALA A 35 -3.18 4.83 -2.92
C ALA A 35 -3.35 6.34 -3.04
N VAL A 36 -4.28 6.76 -3.89
CA VAL A 36 -4.61 8.16 -4.12
C VAL A 36 -6.08 8.39 -3.78
N LEU A 37 -6.34 9.44 -3.00
CA LEU A 37 -7.68 9.89 -2.65
C LEU A 37 -8.22 10.80 -3.76
N GLY A 38 -9.21 10.28 -4.51
CA GLY A 38 -9.94 11.02 -5.54
C GLY A 38 -11.35 11.39 -5.09
N ALA A 39 -12.11 12.04 -5.98
CA ALA A 39 -13.48 12.50 -5.69
C ALA A 39 -14.48 11.36 -5.41
N LYS A 40 -14.20 10.14 -5.91
CA LYS A 40 -15.05 8.94 -5.72
C LYS A 40 -14.53 8.00 -4.63
N GLY A 41 -13.57 8.46 -3.82
CA GLY A 41 -12.86 7.66 -2.84
C GLY A 41 -11.46 7.26 -3.27
N THR A 42 -10.88 6.29 -2.56
CA THR A 42 -9.49 5.88 -2.73
C THR A 42 -9.31 4.86 -3.85
N THR A 43 -8.34 5.11 -4.72
CA THR A 43 -7.87 4.13 -5.71
C THR A 43 -6.48 3.66 -5.31
N ALA A 44 -6.33 2.35 -5.08
CA ALA A 44 -5.06 1.71 -4.73
C ALA A 44 -4.55 0.89 -5.92
N VAL A 45 -3.24 0.95 -6.15
CA VAL A 45 -2.52 0.14 -7.14
C VAL A 45 -1.33 -0.49 -6.45
N ARG A 46 -1.14 -1.79 -6.67
CA ARG A 46 -0.10 -2.59 -6.03
C ARG A 46 0.56 -3.45 -7.09
N SER A 47 1.83 -3.81 -6.87
CA SER A 47 2.57 -4.69 -7.77
C SER A 47 3.61 -5.47 -6.97
N VAL A 48 3.88 -6.70 -7.42
CA VAL A 48 5.00 -7.51 -6.94
C VAL A 48 6.26 -7.08 -7.70
N GLY A 49 7.39 -7.01 -7.00
CA GLY A 49 8.66 -6.57 -7.56
C GLY A 49 8.95 -5.09 -7.31
N ARG A 50 9.58 -4.47 -8.31
CA ARG A 50 10.25 -3.18 -8.21
C ARG A 50 9.32 -2.01 -8.53
N ILE A 51 9.77 -0.78 -8.29
CA ILE A 51 8.96 0.43 -8.55
C ILE A 51 8.56 0.55 -10.01
N ARG A 52 9.43 0.12 -10.94
CA ARG A 52 9.10 0.10 -12.38
C ARG A 52 7.87 -0.76 -12.70
N ASP A 53 7.66 -1.83 -11.94
CA ASP A 53 6.56 -2.78 -12.16
C ASP A 53 5.24 -2.17 -11.64
N LEU A 54 5.31 -1.39 -10.54
CA LEU A 54 4.20 -0.56 -10.08
C LEU A 54 3.87 0.56 -11.08
N GLU A 55 4.89 1.26 -11.57
CA GLU A 55 4.73 2.36 -12.53
C GLU A 55 4.06 1.88 -13.84
N ALA A 56 4.42 0.69 -14.31
CA ALA A 56 3.77 0.04 -15.46
C ALA A 56 2.31 -0.36 -15.19
N ALA A 57 1.96 -0.69 -13.94
CA ALA A 57 0.60 -1.06 -13.55
C ALA A 57 -0.32 0.15 -13.29
N LEU A 58 0.23 1.37 -13.19
CA LEU A 58 -0.58 2.56 -12.93
C LEU A 58 -1.54 2.87 -14.08
N PRO A 59 -2.78 3.28 -13.77
CA PRO A 59 -3.68 3.78 -14.80
C PRO A 59 -3.12 5.09 -15.37
N LYS A 60 -3.32 5.31 -16.68
CA LYS A 60 -2.86 6.52 -17.39
C LYS A 60 -3.31 7.82 -16.72
N ARG A 61 -4.43 7.80 -15.99
CA ARG A 61 -4.94 8.93 -15.21
C ARG A 61 -5.37 8.45 -13.83
N LEU A 62 -4.51 8.67 -12.83
CA LEU A 62 -4.85 8.50 -11.42
C LEU A 62 -5.12 9.89 -10.81
N ALA A 63 -6.39 10.19 -10.57
CA ALA A 63 -6.82 11.52 -10.12
C ALA A 63 -6.84 11.62 -8.59
N GLY A 64 -6.29 12.70 -8.07
CA GLY A 64 -6.30 13.04 -6.65
C GLY A 64 -5.01 13.75 -6.25
N LYS A 65 -5.09 14.54 -5.17
CA LYS A 65 -4.00 15.40 -4.70
C LYS A 65 -3.42 14.97 -3.35
N VAL A 66 -3.99 13.90 -2.79
CA VAL A 66 -3.57 13.29 -1.53
C VAL A 66 -3.32 11.82 -1.78
N GLY A 67 -2.25 11.28 -1.24
CA GLY A 67 -2.00 9.86 -1.32
C GLY A 67 -0.83 9.38 -0.47
N ILE A 68 -0.70 8.07 -0.41
CA ILE A 68 0.33 7.35 0.34
C ILE A 68 0.94 6.28 -0.57
N GLY A 69 2.20 5.95 -0.33
CA GLY A 69 2.95 4.93 -1.05
C GLY A 69 3.79 4.10 -0.10
N HIS A 70 4.10 2.87 -0.49
CA HIS A 70 4.92 1.95 0.28
C HIS A 70 5.84 1.09 -0.59
N THR A 71 7.05 0.85 -0.10
CA THR A 71 7.93 -0.22 -0.57
C THR A 71 8.07 -1.28 0.51
N ARG A 72 7.87 -2.55 0.14
CA ARG A 72 7.82 -3.67 1.06
C ARG A 72 9.04 -4.57 0.92
N TRP A 73 9.63 -4.91 2.06
CA TRP A 73 10.51 -6.05 2.25
C TRP A 73 9.71 -7.12 3.00
N ALA A 74 9.44 -8.26 2.38
CA ALA A 74 8.57 -9.28 2.95
C ALA A 74 9.23 -10.00 4.13
N THR A 75 8.68 -9.83 5.33
CA THR A 75 9.10 -10.58 6.55
C THR A 75 8.04 -11.58 7.00
N HIS A 76 6.75 -11.26 6.81
CA HIS A 76 5.61 -12.14 7.07
C HIS A 76 4.82 -12.35 5.79
N GLY A 77 4.53 -13.61 5.45
CA GLY A 77 3.82 -13.97 4.22
C GLY A 77 4.62 -13.72 2.93
N PRO A 78 4.25 -14.39 1.83
CA PRO A 78 4.94 -14.26 0.55
C PRO A 78 4.78 -12.86 -0.05
N ALA A 79 5.65 -12.53 -1.00
CA ALA A 79 5.53 -11.36 -1.85
C ALA A 79 4.40 -11.57 -2.87
N THR A 80 3.20 -11.12 -2.53
CA THR A 80 2.01 -11.16 -3.38
C THR A 80 1.38 -9.78 -3.46
N GLU A 81 0.57 -9.53 -4.49
CA GLU A 81 -0.13 -8.25 -4.62
C GLU A 81 -1.10 -8.00 -3.45
N ALA A 82 -1.74 -9.06 -2.94
CA ALA A 82 -2.63 -8.99 -1.77
C ALA A 82 -1.88 -8.52 -0.50
N ASN A 83 -0.64 -9.01 -0.32
CA ASN A 83 0.22 -8.65 0.82
C ASN A 83 0.99 -7.34 0.61
N ALA A 84 0.97 -6.75 -0.59
CA ALA A 84 1.55 -5.44 -0.81
C ALA A 84 0.67 -4.36 -0.14
N HIS A 85 1.33 -3.35 0.43
CA HIS A 85 0.66 -2.15 0.92
C HIS A 85 0.35 -1.20 -0.26
N PRO A 86 -0.63 -0.29 -0.11
CA PRO A 86 -1.48 -0.07 1.06
C PRO A 86 -2.53 -1.18 1.30
N HIS A 87 -2.78 -1.52 2.56
CA HIS A 87 -3.92 -2.34 2.95
C HIS A 87 -5.17 -1.48 3.07
N ARG A 88 -6.34 -2.11 2.90
CA ARG A 88 -7.63 -1.43 2.91
C ARG A 88 -8.52 -2.01 4.00
N SER A 89 -9.33 -1.18 4.66
CA SER A 89 -10.42 -1.68 5.50
C SER A 89 -11.41 -2.51 4.68
N GLU A 90 -12.14 -3.42 5.33
CA GLU A 90 -13.14 -4.30 4.68
C GLU A 90 -14.16 -3.50 3.87
N ASP A 91 -14.66 -2.39 4.42
CA ASP A 91 -15.60 -1.47 3.77
C ASP A 91 -14.96 -0.53 2.72
N GLY A 92 -13.65 -0.61 2.55
CA GLY A 92 -12.91 0.16 1.59
C GLY A 92 -12.67 1.63 1.94
N ARG A 93 -13.08 2.12 3.11
CA ARG A 93 -13.00 3.56 3.45
C ARG A 93 -11.59 4.01 3.85
N ILE A 94 -10.78 3.12 4.41
CA ILE A 94 -9.46 3.45 4.97
C ILE A 94 -8.39 2.73 4.17
N SER A 95 -7.29 3.43 3.87
CA SER A 95 -6.06 2.83 3.33
C SER A 95 -4.89 3.11 4.26
N VAL A 96 -4.08 2.09 4.54
CA VAL A 96 -2.97 2.16 5.51
C VAL A 96 -1.69 1.53 4.96
N VAL A 97 -0.58 2.18 5.27
CA VAL A 97 0.78 1.67 5.04
C VAL A 97 1.46 1.50 6.39
N HIS A 98 2.31 0.49 6.54
CA HIS A 98 2.94 0.16 7.82
C HIS A 98 4.39 -0.23 7.65
N ASN A 99 5.25 0.28 8.54
CA ASN A 99 6.64 -0.15 8.67
C ASN A 99 6.84 -0.63 10.11
N GLY A 100 6.97 -1.93 10.28
CA GLY A 100 7.15 -2.56 11.59
C GLY A 100 6.47 -3.92 11.64
N ILE A 101 6.31 -4.43 12.86
CA ILE A 101 5.64 -5.70 13.14
C ILE A 101 4.53 -5.41 14.16
N ILE A 102 3.38 -6.05 13.99
CA ILE A 102 2.31 -6.06 14.99
C ILE A 102 2.40 -7.41 15.68
N ASP A 103 3.08 -7.47 16.82
CA ASP A 103 3.48 -8.73 17.47
C ASP A 103 2.29 -9.60 17.89
N ASN A 104 1.14 -8.98 18.16
CA ASN A 104 -0.10 -9.66 18.51
C ASN A 104 -1.10 -9.79 17.34
N SER A 105 -0.61 -9.77 16.09
CA SER A 105 -1.46 -9.84 14.89
C SER A 105 -2.34 -11.08 14.83
N GLY A 106 -1.85 -12.26 15.24
CA GLY A 106 -2.65 -13.49 15.29
C GLY A 106 -3.92 -13.32 16.14
N MET A 107 -3.75 -12.87 17.39
CA MET A 107 -4.88 -12.58 18.30
C MET A 107 -5.84 -11.53 17.73
N LEU A 108 -5.33 -10.49 17.06
CA LEU A 108 -6.18 -9.47 16.44
C LEU A 108 -6.96 -10.02 15.24
N ARG A 109 -6.34 -10.88 14.42
CA ARG A 109 -6.98 -11.52 13.27
C ARG A 109 -8.10 -12.46 13.71
N ASP A 110 -7.87 -13.26 14.76
CA ASP A 110 -8.88 -14.14 15.33
C ASP A 110 -10.10 -13.32 15.81
N ARG A 111 -9.85 -12.29 16.62
CA ARG A 111 -10.92 -11.39 17.12
C ARG A 111 -11.72 -10.72 16.01
N LEU A 112 -11.07 -10.31 14.91
CA LEU A 112 -11.74 -9.69 13.77
C LEU A 112 -12.57 -10.71 12.99
N THR A 113 -12.04 -11.92 12.80
CA THR A 113 -12.71 -12.99 12.07
C THR A 113 -13.93 -13.49 12.86
N ASP A 114 -13.80 -13.64 14.19
CA ASP A 114 -14.91 -13.97 15.10
C ASP A 114 -16.03 -12.91 15.07
N ALA A 115 -15.66 -11.64 14.83
CA ALA A 115 -16.61 -10.54 14.65
C ALA A 115 -17.20 -10.47 13.23
N GLY A 116 -16.84 -11.40 12.33
CA GLY A 116 -17.35 -11.48 10.96
C GLY A 116 -16.60 -10.66 9.92
N VAL A 117 -15.42 -10.12 10.25
CA VAL A 117 -14.61 -9.32 9.33
C VAL A 117 -13.82 -10.24 8.38
N THR A 118 -13.98 -10.02 7.08
CA THR A 118 -13.24 -10.72 6.02
C THR A 118 -11.87 -10.08 5.82
N LEU A 119 -10.80 -10.86 6.03
CA LEU A 119 -9.43 -10.41 5.82
C LEU A 119 -8.98 -10.68 4.37
N ALA A 120 -8.40 -9.67 3.72
CA ALA A 120 -8.02 -9.74 2.31
C ALA A 120 -6.52 -10.06 2.07
N SER A 121 -5.72 -10.21 3.13
CA SER A 121 -4.27 -10.47 3.07
C SER A 121 -3.80 -11.23 4.30
N ASP A 122 -2.62 -11.85 4.21
CA ASP A 122 -2.04 -12.71 5.25
C ASP A 122 -0.87 -12.07 6.00
N THR A 123 -0.52 -10.83 5.63
CA THR A 123 0.49 -10.00 6.30
C THR A 123 -0.11 -8.89 7.15
#